data_AF-A0A386UQX8-F1
#
_entry.id   AF-A0A386UQX8-F1
#
_cell.length_a   1.000
_cell.length_b   1.000
_cell.length_c   1.000
_cell.angle_alpha   90.00
_cell.angle_beta   90.00
_cell.angle_gamma   90.00
#
_symmetry.space_group_name_H-M   'P 1'
#
loop_
_entity.id
_entity.type
_entity.pdbx_description
1 polymer ?
#
loop_
_entity_poly.entity_id
_entity_poly.type
_entity_poly.pdbx_seq_one_letter_code
_entity_poly.pdbx_strand_id
1 'polypeptide(L)'
;MKASLNVARMVQRARISINWGALLVTVACSGCVSDVRDLSLTPQQIRERTPFASLAPTQAWINAPDMRSVLQRGLGDGAEQHIGLANRTPVPGDNLVMLRTRNVVSGFGRLRFESLVASFGGLPQPFSSLSSGDLMQAEDEIGAYFWATHSAGGATCVLGMRRMNSGMRQLPGNAGVMDVMLRNCVPGSQEDALAPLLTDSIGVPPIARDVQGGSRLLSPLAGPAAAVVTVPGGRS
;
A
#
# COMPACT_ATOMS: atom_id res chain seq x y z
N MET A 1 36.26 34.89 50.04
CA MET A 1 37.02 34.34 51.18
C MET A 1 37.24 32.86 50.88
N LYS A 2 38.38 32.41 50.33
CA LYS A 2 39.65 32.03 51.03
C LYS A 2 39.40 31.38 52.39
N ALA A 3 40.00 30.28 52.82
CA ALA A 3 40.73 29.14 52.26
C ALA A 3 41.06 28.27 53.50
N SER A 4 41.10 26.95 53.32
CA SER A 4 42.01 26.00 53.99
C SER A 4 42.22 26.02 55.52
N LEU A 5 41.78 24.94 56.18
CA LEU A 5 42.40 24.27 57.35
C LEU A 5 41.86 22.81 57.31
N ASN A 6 42.58 21.71 57.51
CA ASN A 6 43.73 21.40 58.33
C ASN A 6 44.46 20.17 57.76
N VAL A 7 45.79 20.18 57.82
CA VAL A 7 46.66 19.01 57.61
C VAL A 7 47.35 18.72 58.94
N ALA A 8 47.15 17.53 59.51
CA ALA A 8 48.07 16.98 60.51
C ALA A 8 48.06 15.43 60.48
N ARG A 9 49.07 14.91 59.79
CA ARG A 9 49.93 13.76 60.13
C ARG A 9 49.35 12.63 60.98
N MET A 10 49.26 11.44 60.38
CA MET A 10 49.67 10.21 61.07
C MET A 10 50.45 9.33 60.09
N VAL A 11 51.76 9.29 60.28
CA VAL A 11 52.71 8.44 59.55
C VAL A 11 52.65 7.06 60.20
N GLN A 12 52.08 6.07 59.52
CA GLN A 12 52.21 4.68 59.93
C GLN A 12 52.98 3.92 58.86
N ARG A 13 54.27 3.69 59.17
CA ARG A 13 55.15 2.80 58.44
C ARG A 13 54.63 1.37 58.59
N ALA A 14 54.25 0.72 57.49
CA ALA A 14 54.18 -0.72 57.41
C ALA A 14 54.96 -1.18 56.18
N ARG A 15 56.00 -1.96 56.46
CA ARG A 15 56.97 -2.48 55.50
C ARG A 15 56.32 -3.57 54.64
N ILE A 16 56.50 -3.42 53.33
CA ILE A 16 56.95 -4.43 52.36
C ILE A 16 56.40 -5.85 52.54
N SER A 17 55.54 -6.24 51.62
CA SER A 17 55.67 -7.53 50.91
C SER A 17 55.00 -7.41 49.54
N ILE A 18 55.82 -7.07 48.56
CA ILE A 18 55.49 -7.12 47.13
C ILE A 18 55.35 -8.60 46.77
N ASN A 19 54.10 -9.05 46.57
CA ASN A 19 53.85 -10.37 45.99
C ASN A 19 53.51 -10.18 44.52
N TRP A 20 54.46 -10.55 43.67
CA TRP A 20 54.29 -10.66 42.23
C TRP A 20 53.38 -11.86 41.95
N GLY A 21 52.14 -11.59 41.58
CA GLY A 21 51.14 -12.59 41.25
C GLY A 21 50.18 -12.03 40.21
N ALA A 22 50.58 -12.19 38.95
CA ALA A 22 49.83 -12.20 37.70
C ALA A 22 48.34 -11.75 37.65
N LEU A 23 48.05 -11.12 36.51
CA LEU A 23 46.82 -11.29 35.71
C LEU A 23 45.56 -10.55 36.18
N LEU A 24 45.21 -9.45 35.48
CA LEU A 24 44.15 -9.47 34.45
C LEU A 24 43.88 -8.04 33.95
N VAL A 25 44.19 -7.86 32.68
CA VAL A 25 43.79 -6.72 31.86
C VAL A 25 42.27 -6.81 31.66
N THR A 26 41.50 -5.96 32.33
CA THR A 26 40.11 -5.67 31.98
C THR A 26 40.09 -4.38 31.15
N VAL A 27 40.36 -4.51 29.84
CA VAL A 27 39.92 -3.51 28.86
C VAL A 27 38.41 -3.63 28.82
N ALA A 28 37.73 -2.73 29.54
CA ALA A 28 36.31 -2.52 29.36
C ALA A 28 36.09 -2.05 27.92
N CYS A 29 35.61 -2.95 27.07
CA CYS A 29 34.95 -2.58 25.83
C CYS A 29 33.73 -1.74 26.23
N SER A 30 33.89 -0.41 26.23
CA SER A 30 32.76 0.50 26.12
C SER A 30 32.09 0.18 24.79
N GLY A 31 31.07 -0.68 24.86
CA GLY A 31 30.24 -1.03 23.71
C GLY A 31 29.72 0.26 23.11
N CYS A 32 29.91 0.39 21.79
CA CYS A 32 29.21 1.38 21.00
C CYS A 32 27.72 1.24 21.30
N VAL A 33 27.17 2.16 22.08
CA VAL A 33 25.73 2.41 22.05
C VAL A 33 25.50 3.06 20.70
N SER A 34 25.34 2.24 19.66
CA SER A 34 24.77 2.70 18.41
C SER A 34 23.34 3.10 18.76
N ASP A 35 23.17 4.39 19.03
CA ASP A 35 21.88 5.06 19.08
C ASP A 35 21.22 4.79 17.71
N VAL A 36 20.45 3.71 17.60
CA VAL A 36 19.55 3.47 16.46
C VAL A 36 18.37 4.42 16.63
N ARG A 37 18.66 5.73 16.63
CA ARG A 37 17.66 6.78 16.55
C ARG A 37 17.20 6.81 15.10
N ASP A 38 16.05 6.18 14.89
CA ASP A 38 15.14 6.44 13.78
C ASP A 38 15.80 6.63 12.41
N LEU A 39 16.25 5.52 11.80
CA LEU A 39 16.31 5.41 10.34
C LEU A 39 14.87 5.34 9.78
N SER A 40 14.05 6.34 10.10
CA SER A 40 12.77 6.53 9.45
C SER A 40 13.05 6.96 8.00
N LEU A 41 12.77 6.05 7.07
CA LEU A 41 12.93 6.33 5.65
C LEU A 41 11.99 7.46 5.25
N THR A 42 12.46 8.36 4.38
CA THR A 42 11.57 9.35 3.78
C THR A 42 10.51 8.66 2.93
N PRO A 43 9.32 9.27 2.71
CA PRO A 43 8.30 8.67 1.85
C PRO A 43 8.80 8.34 0.44
N GLN A 44 9.78 9.08 -0.08
CA GLN A 44 10.42 8.79 -1.36
C GLN A 44 11.31 7.56 -1.28
N GLN A 45 12.14 7.43 -0.24
CA GLN A 45 12.96 6.24 -0.02
C GLN A 45 12.13 4.97 0.17
N ILE A 46 10.96 5.06 0.82
CA ILE A 46 10.03 3.92 0.94
C ILE A 46 9.53 3.52 -0.46
N ARG A 47 9.07 4.48 -1.27
CA ARG A 47 8.60 4.19 -2.64
C ARG A 47 9.68 3.60 -3.54
N GLU A 48 10.92 4.04 -3.40
CA GLU A 48 12.02 3.56 -4.24
C GLU A 48 12.53 2.18 -3.79
N ARG A 49 12.47 1.88 -2.48
CA ARG A 49 13.07 0.66 -1.91
C ARG A 49 12.07 -0.46 -1.66
N THR A 50 10.78 -0.18 -1.55
CA THR A 50 9.78 -1.22 -1.31
C THR A 50 9.40 -1.91 -2.62
N PRO A 51 9.73 -3.20 -2.78
CA PRO A 51 9.39 -3.94 -3.99
C PRO A 51 7.90 -4.24 -4.06
N PHE A 52 7.42 -4.46 -5.29
CA PHE A 52 6.07 -5.00 -5.51
C PHE A 52 6.05 -6.51 -5.26
N ALA A 53 5.00 -6.98 -4.60
CA ALA A 53 4.64 -8.38 -4.48
C ALA A 53 3.55 -8.74 -5.49
N SER A 54 3.67 -9.91 -6.12
CA SER A 54 2.61 -10.44 -6.99
C SER A 54 1.48 -11.04 -6.16
N LEU A 55 0.24 -10.73 -6.54
CA LEU A 55 -0.98 -11.18 -5.87
C LEU A 55 -1.89 -11.94 -6.84
N ALA A 56 -2.80 -12.73 -6.29
CA ALA A 56 -3.86 -13.34 -7.08
C ALA A 56 -4.88 -12.28 -7.55
N PRO A 57 -5.54 -12.47 -8.70
CA PRO A 57 -6.59 -11.55 -9.19
C PRO A 57 -7.73 -11.33 -8.18
N THR A 58 -8.03 -12.33 -7.35
CA THR A 58 -9.02 -12.24 -6.26
C THR A 58 -8.64 -11.26 -5.15
N GLN A 59 -7.39 -10.81 -5.10
CA GLN A 59 -6.86 -9.83 -4.15
C GLN A 59 -6.74 -8.42 -4.74
N ALA A 60 -7.19 -8.22 -5.99
CA ALA A 60 -7.32 -6.89 -6.56
C ALA A 60 -8.23 -6.00 -5.67
N TRP A 61 -8.17 -4.69 -5.83
CA TRP A 61 -9.08 -3.77 -5.12
C TRP A 61 -10.32 -3.39 -5.94
N ILE A 62 -10.21 -3.56 -7.25
CA ILE A 62 -11.25 -3.34 -8.25
C ILE A 62 -11.40 -4.60 -9.11
N ASN A 63 -12.51 -4.71 -9.82
CA ASN A 63 -12.78 -5.81 -10.73
C ASN A 63 -12.69 -5.31 -12.19
N ALA A 64 -11.48 -5.03 -12.66
CA ALA A 64 -11.29 -4.59 -14.04
C ALA A 64 -11.49 -5.74 -15.04
N PRO A 65 -12.04 -5.48 -16.23
CA PRO A 65 -12.08 -6.48 -17.30
C PRO A 65 -10.66 -6.84 -17.75
N ASP A 66 -10.47 -8.09 -18.19
CA ASP A 66 -9.24 -8.53 -18.84
C ASP A 66 -7.94 -8.41 -18.00
N MET A 67 -8.04 -8.43 -16.65
CA MET A 67 -6.89 -8.43 -15.75
C MET A 67 -5.93 -9.60 -16.03
N ARG A 68 -4.62 -9.31 -16.02
CA ARG A 68 -3.54 -10.26 -16.28
C ARG A 68 -2.55 -10.39 -15.13
N SER A 69 -2.37 -9.34 -14.35
CA SER A 69 -1.48 -9.33 -13.19
C SER A 69 -2.00 -8.36 -12.14
N VAL A 70 -1.69 -8.66 -10.88
CA VAL A 70 -1.93 -7.77 -9.75
C VAL A 70 -0.64 -7.70 -8.96
N LEU A 71 -0.10 -6.49 -8.82
CA LEU A 71 1.10 -6.20 -8.05
C LEU A 71 0.73 -5.24 -6.93
N GLN A 72 1.28 -5.44 -5.73
CA GLN A 72 1.00 -4.55 -4.60
C GLN A 72 2.26 -4.27 -3.77
N ARG A 73 2.35 -3.07 -3.22
CA ARG A 73 3.35 -2.70 -2.21
C ARG A 73 2.76 -1.81 -1.13
N GLY A 74 3.37 -1.82 0.04
CA GLY A 74 3.06 -0.90 1.14
C GLY A 74 3.93 0.35 1.09
N LEU A 75 3.36 1.52 1.34
CA LEU A 75 4.07 2.81 1.27
C LEU A 75 4.18 3.54 2.62
N GLY A 76 3.88 2.84 3.72
CA GLY A 76 3.89 3.40 5.08
C GLY A 76 2.63 4.21 5.41
N ASP A 77 2.29 5.18 4.56
CA ASP A 77 1.09 6.03 4.67
C ASP A 77 -0.12 5.50 3.90
N GLY A 78 0.01 4.30 3.33
CA GLY A 78 -1.01 3.62 2.53
C GLY A 78 -0.39 2.46 1.76
N ALA A 79 -1.02 2.09 0.65
CA ALA A 79 -0.54 1.05 -0.24
C ALA A 79 -0.75 1.45 -1.71
N GLU A 80 -0.04 0.79 -2.59
CA GLU A 80 -0.16 0.96 -4.04
C GLU A 80 -0.38 -0.41 -4.68
N GLN A 81 -1.33 -0.47 -5.62
CA GLN A 81 -1.63 -1.67 -6.39
C GLN A 81 -1.61 -1.33 -7.89
N HIS A 82 -0.90 -2.13 -8.67
CA HIS A 82 -0.91 -2.07 -10.13
C HIS A 82 -1.64 -3.29 -10.66
N ILE A 83 -2.61 -3.06 -11.53
CA ILE A 83 -3.36 -4.10 -12.21
C ILE A 83 -3.01 -4.03 -13.68
N GLY A 84 -2.27 -5.01 -14.19
CA GLY A 84 -2.00 -5.15 -15.62
C GLY A 84 -3.23 -5.65 -16.35
N LEU A 85 -3.57 -5.03 -17.46
CA LEU A 85 -4.69 -5.39 -18.32
C LEU A 85 -4.18 -6.02 -19.62
N ALA A 86 -5.05 -6.70 -20.35
CA ALA A 86 -4.71 -7.21 -21.68
C ALA A 86 -4.26 -6.06 -22.61
N ASN A 87 -3.07 -6.18 -23.19
CA ASN A 87 -2.54 -5.22 -24.15
C ASN A 87 -2.58 -5.80 -25.56
N ARG A 88 -3.68 -5.57 -26.28
CA ARG A 88 -3.92 -6.08 -27.64
C ARG A 88 -3.60 -5.02 -28.71
N THR A 89 -2.72 -4.07 -28.40
CA THR A 89 -2.42 -2.94 -29.29
C THR A 89 -0.91 -2.82 -29.54
N PRO A 90 -0.51 -2.29 -30.70
CA PRO A 90 0.91 -2.02 -30.97
C PRO A 90 1.41 -0.74 -30.28
N VAL A 91 0.59 -0.05 -29.48
CA VAL A 91 0.97 1.21 -28.83
C VAL A 91 1.95 0.94 -27.69
N PRO A 92 3.14 1.56 -27.68
CA PRO A 92 4.13 1.37 -26.62
C PRO A 92 3.59 1.65 -25.22
N GLY A 93 3.97 0.80 -24.27
CA GLY A 93 3.53 0.83 -22.87
C GLY A 93 2.40 -0.16 -22.59
N ASP A 94 2.28 -0.54 -21.33
CA ASP A 94 1.30 -1.53 -20.86
C ASP A 94 -0.06 -0.92 -20.57
N ASN A 95 -1.14 -1.66 -20.83
CA ASN A 95 -2.44 -1.30 -20.29
C ASN A 95 -2.44 -1.61 -18.79
N LEU A 96 -2.71 -0.61 -17.96
CA LEU A 96 -2.58 -0.73 -16.53
C LEU A 96 -3.54 0.17 -15.77
N VAL A 97 -3.99 -0.31 -14.61
CA VAL A 97 -4.65 0.50 -13.57
C VAL A 97 -3.72 0.64 -12.39
N MET A 98 -3.39 1.88 -12.07
CA MET A 98 -2.61 2.29 -10.92
C MET A 98 -3.55 2.78 -9.83
N LEU A 99 -3.53 2.12 -8.67
CA LEU A 99 -4.33 2.48 -7.52
C LEU A 99 -3.41 2.82 -6.35
N ARG A 100 -3.73 3.89 -5.63
CA ARG A 100 -3.00 4.27 -4.43
C ARG A 100 -3.93 4.70 -3.33
N THR A 101 -3.80 4.07 -2.17
CA THR A 101 -4.51 4.43 -0.95
C THR A 101 -3.69 5.33 -0.06
N ARG A 102 -4.38 6.12 0.77
CA ARG A 102 -3.78 6.91 1.84
C ARG A 102 -4.62 6.81 3.12
N ASN A 103 -3.93 6.68 4.25
CA ASN A 103 -4.53 6.49 5.57
C ASN A 103 -4.92 7.81 6.24
N VAL A 104 -4.24 8.92 5.90
CA VAL A 104 -4.43 10.22 6.56
C VAL A 104 -5.38 11.12 5.78
N VAL A 105 -6.32 11.71 6.51
CA VAL A 105 -7.56 12.32 6.04
C VAL A 105 -7.48 13.85 5.93
N SER A 106 -6.30 14.42 5.75
CA SER A 106 -6.18 15.86 5.45
C SER A 106 -6.44 16.08 3.95
N GLY A 107 -7.71 16.05 3.59
CA GLY A 107 -8.16 16.30 2.22
C GLY A 107 -9.11 15.24 1.69
N PHE A 108 -10.32 15.18 2.26
CA PHE A 108 -11.56 14.78 1.56
C PHE A 108 -11.85 15.65 0.31
N GLY A 109 -10.82 16.30 -0.25
CA GLY A 109 -10.91 17.28 -1.30
C GLY A 109 -10.93 16.63 -2.68
N ARG A 110 -11.38 17.45 -3.63
CA ARG A 110 -11.40 17.18 -5.07
C ARG A 110 -10.08 16.59 -5.55
N LEU A 111 -10.17 15.79 -6.61
CA LEU A 111 -9.01 15.32 -7.34
C LEU A 111 -8.17 16.53 -7.78
N ARG A 112 -6.86 16.49 -7.48
CA ARG A 112 -5.89 17.50 -7.91
C ARG A 112 -4.92 16.82 -8.86
N PHE A 113 -5.00 17.17 -10.14
CA PHE A 113 -4.26 16.52 -11.22
C PHE A 113 -2.77 16.40 -10.90
N GLU A 114 -2.11 17.51 -10.59
CA GLU A 114 -0.65 17.57 -10.39
C GLU A 114 -0.22 16.73 -9.18
N SER A 115 -1.03 16.74 -8.11
CA SER A 115 -0.77 15.90 -6.94
C SER A 115 -0.95 14.41 -7.24
N LEU A 116 -1.94 14.05 -8.07
CA LEU A 116 -2.19 12.65 -8.42
C LEU A 116 -1.07 12.14 -9.33
N VAL A 117 -0.70 12.90 -10.37
CA VAL A 117 0.40 12.57 -11.28
C VAL A 117 1.72 12.40 -10.52
N ALA A 118 2.06 13.35 -9.64
CA ALA A 118 3.27 13.25 -8.83
C ALA A 118 3.26 12.01 -7.91
N SER A 119 2.09 11.58 -7.45
CA SER A 119 1.97 10.39 -6.58
C SER A 119 2.26 9.07 -7.29
N PHE A 120 2.09 9.02 -8.61
CA PHE A 120 2.40 7.85 -9.46
C PHE A 120 3.75 7.97 -10.19
N GLY A 121 4.51 9.05 -9.95
CA GLY A 121 5.82 9.25 -10.56
C GLY A 121 5.79 9.84 -11.97
N GLY A 122 4.65 10.37 -12.42
CA GLY A 122 4.48 10.98 -13.74
C GLY A 122 3.30 10.39 -14.52
N LEU A 123 3.15 10.87 -15.75
CA LEU A 123 2.14 10.37 -16.69
C LEU A 123 2.73 9.26 -17.57
N PRO A 124 1.95 8.20 -17.86
CA PRO A 124 2.38 7.16 -18.79
C PRO A 124 2.36 7.68 -20.23
N GLN A 125 3.18 7.10 -21.10
CA GLN A 125 3.08 7.35 -22.54
C GLN A 125 1.74 6.80 -23.09
N PRO A 126 1.13 7.43 -24.11
CA PRO A 126 1.57 8.63 -24.86
C PRO A 126 1.16 9.97 -24.22
N PHE A 127 0.78 9.99 -22.94
CA PHE A 127 0.17 11.14 -22.28
C PHE A 127 1.15 12.03 -21.50
N SER A 128 2.46 11.87 -21.74
CA SER A 128 3.51 12.51 -20.93
C SER A 128 3.48 14.05 -20.91
N SER A 129 2.83 14.69 -21.89
CA SER A 129 2.72 16.14 -22.02
C SER A 129 1.37 16.72 -21.61
N LEU A 130 0.43 15.92 -21.09
CA LEU A 130 -0.89 16.42 -20.72
C LEU A 130 -0.86 17.32 -19.48
N SER A 131 -1.77 18.28 -19.47
CA SER A 131 -2.08 19.17 -18.35
C SER A 131 -3.50 18.94 -17.85
N SER A 132 -3.84 19.54 -16.70
CA SER A 132 -5.19 19.45 -16.14
C SER A 132 -6.27 20.05 -17.04
N GLY A 133 -5.93 21.02 -17.90
CA GLY A 133 -6.86 21.64 -18.84
C GLY A 133 -7.23 20.76 -20.05
N ASP A 134 -6.47 19.69 -20.29
CA ASP A 134 -6.71 18.77 -21.41
C ASP A 134 -7.71 17.65 -21.06
N LEU A 135 -8.13 17.58 -19.80
CA LEU A 135 -9.02 16.53 -19.31
C LEU A 135 -10.49 16.88 -19.54
N MET A 136 -11.20 15.93 -20.11
CA MET A 136 -12.65 15.86 -20.10
C MET A 136 -13.14 15.39 -18.72
N GLN A 137 -14.36 15.75 -18.35
CA GLN A 137 -15.00 15.35 -17.09
C GLN A 137 -16.41 14.80 -17.36
N ALA A 138 -16.77 13.77 -16.61
CA ALA A 138 -18.12 13.23 -16.52
C ALA A 138 -18.33 12.61 -15.13
N GLU A 139 -19.54 12.16 -14.87
CA GLU A 139 -19.93 11.56 -13.59
C GLU A 139 -20.71 10.26 -13.85
N ASP A 140 -20.54 9.29 -12.95
CA ASP A 140 -21.36 8.07 -12.87
C ASP A 140 -21.85 7.87 -11.41
N GLU A 141 -22.42 6.71 -11.10
CA GLU A 141 -22.99 6.40 -9.78
C GLU A 141 -22.02 6.53 -8.60
N ILE A 142 -20.70 6.39 -8.83
CA ILE A 142 -19.68 6.53 -7.80
C ILE A 142 -18.92 7.87 -7.88
N GLY A 143 -19.44 8.83 -8.65
CA GLY A 143 -18.98 10.23 -8.71
C GLY A 143 -18.21 10.63 -9.98
N ALA A 144 -17.45 11.71 -9.88
CA ALA A 144 -16.74 12.29 -11.02
C ALA A 144 -15.48 11.49 -11.42
N TYR A 145 -15.25 11.41 -12.73
CA TYR A 145 -14.03 10.90 -13.33
C TYR A 145 -13.57 11.83 -14.46
N PHE A 146 -12.28 11.78 -14.73
CA PHE A 146 -11.61 12.64 -15.70
C PHE A 146 -10.85 11.80 -16.70
N TRP A 147 -10.78 12.23 -17.96
CA TRP A 147 -10.00 11.50 -18.94
C TRP A 147 -9.47 12.37 -20.08
N ALA A 148 -8.46 11.87 -20.75
CA ALA A 148 -8.02 12.36 -22.05
C ALA A 148 -7.83 11.17 -22.99
N THR A 149 -8.03 11.44 -24.29
CA THR A 149 -7.99 10.42 -25.33
C THR A 149 -6.87 10.73 -26.32
N HIS A 150 -6.19 9.67 -26.78
CA HIS A 150 -5.15 9.75 -27.80
C HIS A 150 -5.33 8.59 -28.78
N SER A 151 -5.35 8.88 -30.07
CA SER A 151 -5.46 7.84 -31.11
C SER A 151 -4.09 7.57 -31.71
N ALA A 152 -3.62 6.33 -31.63
CA ALA A 152 -2.33 5.90 -32.18
C ALA A 152 -2.38 4.46 -32.67
N GLY A 153 -1.79 4.18 -33.84
CA GLY A 153 -1.62 2.80 -34.34
C GLY A 153 -2.94 2.03 -34.51
N GLY A 154 -4.03 2.71 -34.87
CA GLY A 154 -5.36 2.10 -34.99
C GLY A 154 -6.03 1.75 -33.65
N ALA A 155 -5.46 2.19 -32.53
CA ALA A 155 -6.03 2.05 -31.20
C ALA A 155 -6.47 3.39 -30.61
N THR A 156 -7.50 3.34 -29.78
CA THR A 156 -7.93 4.43 -28.91
C THR A 156 -7.31 4.22 -27.54
N CYS A 157 -6.43 5.13 -27.15
CA CYS A 157 -5.82 5.17 -25.82
C CYS A 157 -6.53 6.18 -24.95
N VAL A 158 -6.76 5.82 -23.70
CA VAL A 158 -7.30 6.72 -22.68
C VAL A 158 -6.35 6.78 -21.49
N LEU A 159 -6.11 8.01 -21.01
CA LEU A 159 -5.65 8.29 -19.66
C LEU A 159 -6.87 8.65 -18.83
N GLY A 160 -7.24 7.80 -17.88
CA GLY A 160 -8.36 8.02 -16.97
C GLY A 160 -7.88 8.31 -15.56
N MET A 161 -8.57 9.18 -14.84
CA MET A 161 -8.24 9.55 -13.46
C MET A 161 -9.50 9.65 -12.61
N ARG A 162 -9.43 9.11 -11.40
CA ARG A 162 -10.55 9.12 -10.45
C ARG A 162 -10.06 9.14 -9.02
N ARG A 163 -10.79 9.84 -8.14
CA ARG A 163 -10.61 9.75 -6.70
C ARG A 163 -11.85 9.18 -6.06
N MET A 164 -11.64 8.27 -5.12
CA MET A 164 -12.65 7.70 -4.26
C MET A 164 -12.34 8.00 -2.80
N ASN A 165 -13.38 8.07 -1.98
CA ASN A 165 -13.25 8.17 -0.53
C ASN A 165 -14.06 7.07 0.16
N SER A 166 -13.82 6.91 1.46
CA SER A 166 -14.50 5.90 2.30
C SER A 166 -16.02 6.07 2.38
N GLY A 167 -16.56 7.24 2.01
CA GLY A 167 -18.00 7.49 1.91
C GLY A 167 -18.62 6.93 0.62
N MET A 168 -17.82 6.72 -0.43
CA MET A 168 -18.29 6.17 -1.71
C MET A 168 -18.31 4.64 -1.73
N ARG A 169 -17.30 4.01 -1.09
CA ARG A 169 -17.27 2.57 -0.83
C ARG A 169 -16.29 2.23 0.28
N GLN A 170 -16.38 1.00 0.78
CA GLN A 170 -15.33 0.46 1.63
C GLN A 170 -14.02 0.38 0.82
N LEU A 171 -13.00 1.07 1.33
CA LEU A 171 -11.65 1.09 0.79
C LEU A 171 -10.80 0.00 1.47
N PRO A 172 -9.77 -0.54 0.80
CA PRO A 172 -8.92 -1.58 1.38
C PRO A 172 -8.10 -1.04 2.56
N GLY A 173 -7.97 -1.88 3.60
CA GLY A 173 -7.28 -1.51 4.84
C GLY A 173 -8.03 -0.44 5.62
N ASN A 174 -7.30 0.55 6.13
CA ASN A 174 -7.81 1.73 6.84
C ASN A 174 -7.75 3.00 5.97
N ALA A 175 -7.78 2.86 4.65
CA ALA A 175 -7.66 3.96 3.72
C ALA A 175 -8.86 4.92 3.79
N GLY A 176 -8.58 6.23 3.84
CA GLY A 176 -9.61 7.27 3.74
C GLY A 176 -9.88 7.70 2.30
N VAL A 177 -8.87 7.59 1.42
CA VAL A 177 -8.91 7.97 0.01
C VAL A 177 -8.20 6.93 -0.83
N MET A 178 -8.73 6.67 -2.04
CA MET A 178 -8.06 5.91 -3.09
C MET A 178 -8.03 6.73 -4.38
N ASP A 179 -6.84 7.00 -4.87
CA ASP A 179 -6.61 7.61 -6.18
C ASP A 179 -6.39 6.52 -7.22
N VAL A 180 -6.96 6.71 -8.40
CA VAL A 180 -6.92 5.78 -9.52
C VAL A 180 -6.42 6.51 -10.75
N MET A 181 -5.43 5.93 -11.43
CA MET A 181 -4.97 6.31 -12.76
C MET A 181 -5.05 5.10 -13.69
N LEU A 182 -5.71 5.26 -14.83
CA LEU A 182 -5.86 4.26 -15.87
C LEU A 182 -5.07 4.69 -17.09
N ARG A 183 -4.26 3.80 -17.65
CA ARG A 183 -3.84 3.88 -19.05
C ARG A 183 -4.34 2.65 -19.76
N ASN A 184 -5.21 2.83 -20.75
CA ASN A 184 -5.77 1.72 -21.51
C ASN A 184 -5.87 2.07 -22.99
N CYS A 185 -5.21 1.29 -23.83
CA CYS A 185 -5.27 1.35 -25.27
C CYS A 185 -6.00 0.11 -25.78
N VAL A 186 -7.05 0.33 -26.55
CA VAL A 186 -7.87 -0.74 -27.15
C VAL A 186 -8.10 -0.44 -28.63
N PRO A 187 -8.28 -1.47 -29.48
CA PRO A 187 -8.68 -1.26 -30.87
C PRO A 187 -10.15 -0.78 -31.02
N GLY A 188 -10.88 -0.66 -29.90
CA GLY A 188 -12.28 -0.23 -29.84
C GLY A 188 -12.46 1.26 -29.57
N SER A 189 -13.57 1.59 -28.89
CA SER A 189 -13.96 2.97 -28.62
C SER A 189 -13.30 3.52 -27.35
N GLN A 190 -13.50 4.82 -27.13
CA GLN A 190 -13.09 5.49 -25.89
C GLN A 190 -13.81 4.89 -24.67
N GLU A 191 -15.08 4.52 -24.83
CA GLU A 191 -15.92 3.94 -23.78
C GLU A 191 -15.38 2.57 -23.37
N ASP A 192 -14.99 1.74 -24.34
CA ASP A 192 -14.33 0.45 -24.09
C ASP A 192 -13.01 0.64 -23.32
N ALA A 193 -12.24 1.66 -23.69
CA ALA A 193 -10.98 1.98 -23.02
C ALA A 193 -11.22 2.43 -21.57
N LEU A 194 -12.31 3.17 -21.31
CA LEU A 194 -12.68 3.70 -19.99
C LEU A 194 -13.31 2.67 -19.04
N ALA A 195 -13.83 1.55 -19.54
CA ALA A 195 -14.56 0.56 -18.75
C ALA A 195 -13.91 0.18 -17.38
N PRO A 196 -12.57 0.02 -17.26
CA PRO A 196 -11.93 -0.25 -15.96
C PRO A 196 -12.06 0.87 -14.91
N LEU A 197 -12.40 2.10 -15.31
CA LEU A 197 -12.54 3.27 -14.44
C LEU A 197 -13.99 3.51 -13.97
N LEU A 198 -14.96 2.89 -14.62
CA LEU A 198 -16.37 3.13 -14.41
C LEU A 198 -16.93 2.32 -13.23
N THR A 199 -18.15 2.66 -12.80
CA THR A 199 -18.83 2.07 -11.63
C THR A 199 -18.81 0.54 -11.59
N ASP A 200 -18.97 -0.15 -12.73
CA ASP A 200 -19.02 -1.62 -12.77
C ASP A 200 -17.70 -2.27 -12.37
N SER A 201 -16.58 -1.60 -12.66
CA SER A 201 -15.24 -2.09 -12.33
C SER A 201 -14.78 -1.63 -10.96
N ILE A 202 -15.05 -0.37 -10.62
CA ILE A 202 -14.50 0.32 -9.43
C ILE A 202 -15.46 0.33 -8.25
N GLY A 203 -16.77 0.34 -8.47
CA GLY A 203 -17.78 0.43 -7.41
C GLY A 203 -17.92 -0.86 -6.60
N VAL A 204 -17.60 -2.00 -7.21
CA VAL A 204 -17.78 -3.33 -6.59
C VAL A 204 -16.44 -3.84 -6.04
N PRO A 205 -16.34 -4.25 -4.76
CA PRO A 205 -15.18 -4.98 -4.29
C PRO A 205 -15.08 -6.30 -5.06
N PRO A 206 -13.88 -6.77 -5.44
CA PRO A 206 -13.77 -8.01 -6.20
C PRO A 206 -14.33 -9.16 -5.38
N ILE A 207 -15.52 -9.59 -5.78
CA ILE A 207 -16.06 -10.87 -5.38
C ILE A 207 -15.24 -11.86 -6.18
N ALA A 208 -14.66 -12.87 -5.52
CA ALA A 208 -14.10 -14.01 -6.22
C ALA A 208 -15.24 -14.68 -7.01
N ARG A 209 -15.50 -14.21 -8.24
CA ARG A 209 -16.38 -14.87 -9.19
C ARG A 209 -15.55 -15.99 -9.77
N ASP A 210 -15.67 -17.15 -9.13
CA ASP A 210 -15.26 -18.40 -9.74
C ASP A 210 -15.99 -18.50 -11.10
N VAL A 211 -15.23 -18.62 -12.18
CA VAL A 211 -15.75 -18.73 -13.55
C VAL A 211 -16.46 -20.08 -13.77
N GLN A 212 -16.42 -20.96 -12.78
CA GLN A 212 -17.33 -22.08 -12.63
C GLN A 212 -18.13 -21.85 -11.35
N GLY A 213 -19.46 -21.94 -11.39
CA GLY A 213 -20.37 -21.67 -10.27
C GLY A 213 -20.22 -22.61 -9.08
N GLY A 214 -19.05 -22.63 -8.44
CA GLY A 214 -18.78 -23.26 -7.17
C GLY A 214 -18.91 -22.22 -6.07
N SER A 215 -20.13 -22.06 -5.55
CA SER A 215 -20.31 -21.48 -4.22
C SER A 215 -19.49 -22.33 -3.23
N ARG A 216 -18.31 -21.86 -2.83
CA ARG A 216 -17.60 -22.42 -1.67
C ARG A 216 -18.42 -22.05 -0.44
N LEU A 217 -19.46 -22.84 -0.21
CA LEU A 217 -20.13 -22.94 1.08
C LEU A 217 -19.04 -23.21 2.12
N LEU A 218 -18.83 -22.25 3.01
CA LEU A 218 -18.16 -22.51 4.28
C LEU A 218 -18.90 -23.69 4.93
N SER A 219 -18.20 -24.79 5.18
CA SER A 219 -18.81 -26.00 5.72
C SER A 219 -19.61 -25.68 6.99
N PRO A 220 -20.89 -26.09 7.09
CA PRO A 220 -21.72 -25.87 8.28
C PRO A 220 -21.31 -26.74 9.49
N LEU A 221 -20.18 -27.45 9.41
CA LEU A 221 -19.70 -28.36 10.46
C LEU A 221 -18.63 -27.76 11.41
N ALA A 222 -18.35 -26.45 11.33
CA ALA A 222 -17.42 -25.76 12.24
C ALA A 222 -18.12 -25.13 13.47
N GLY A 223 -19.23 -25.71 13.93
CA GLY A 223 -19.88 -25.36 15.20
C GLY A 223 -19.46 -26.32 16.32
N PRO A 224 -19.34 -25.87 17.59
CA PRO A 224 -18.94 -26.74 18.69
C PRO A 224 -19.96 -27.87 18.86
N ALA A 225 -19.47 -29.10 19.03
CA ALA A 225 -20.31 -30.26 19.27
C ALA A 225 -21.08 -30.08 20.60
N ALA A 226 -22.36 -29.70 20.50
CA ALA A 226 -23.26 -29.75 21.64
C ALA A 226 -23.43 -31.24 22.03
N ALA A 227 -22.93 -31.58 23.21
CA ALA A 227 -23.10 -32.89 23.80
C ALA A 227 -24.59 -33.23 23.93
N VAL A 228 -24.98 -34.38 23.40
CA VAL A 228 -26.31 -34.97 23.60
C VAL A 228 -26.47 -35.28 25.09
N VAL A 229 -27.36 -34.56 25.77
CA VAL A 229 -27.84 -34.92 27.11
C VAL A 229 -28.86 -36.05 26.94
N THR A 230 -28.51 -37.26 27.35
CA THR A 230 -29.46 -38.37 27.49
C THR A 230 -30.33 -38.15 28.72
N VAL A 231 -31.64 -38.00 28.54
CA VAL A 231 -32.62 -38.06 29.62
C VAL A 231 -32.95 -39.53 29.91
N PRO A 232 -32.74 -40.05 31.13
CA PRO A 232 -33.16 -41.41 31.46
C PRO A 232 -34.66 -41.41 31.77
N GLY A 233 -35.39 -42.31 31.11
CA GLY A 233 -36.80 -42.59 31.39
C GLY A 233 -36.96 -43.24 32.77
N GLY A 234 -37.92 -42.72 33.54
CA GLY A 234 -38.39 -43.31 34.78
C GLY A 234 -39.87 -43.68 34.66
N ARG A 235 -40.16 -44.98 34.73
CA ARG A 235 -41.49 -45.55 34.93
C ARG A 235 -41.94 -45.31 36.38
N SER A 236 -43.21 -44.98 36.56
CA SER A 236 -44.13 -45.55 37.58
C SER A 236 -45.55 -45.18 37.19
#